data_AF-A0A075I772-F1
#
_entry.id   AF-A0A075I772-F1
#
_cell.length_a   1.000
_cell.length_b   1.000
_cell.length_c   1.000
_cell.angle_alpha   90.00
_cell.angle_beta   90.00
_cell.angle_gamma   90.00
#
_symmetry.space_group_name_H-M   'P 1'
#
loop_
_entity.id
_entity.type
_entity.pdbx_description
1 polymer ?
#
loop_
_entity_poly.entity_id
_entity_poly.type
_entity_poly.pdbx_seq_one_letter_code
_entity_poly.pdbx_strand_id
1 'polypeptide(L)'
;MKNFTHGLSATVSVGKGSIAKIIETIPKSNSYWGMETDFLDDPKRPGAVLGPKTIAKRTHQLSKELIENGYSEDEISEILTNIHFNWPKTLFLSG
;
A
#
# COMPACT_ATOMS: atom_id res chain seq x y z
N MET A 1 2.72 11.17 27.20
CA MET A 1 3.32 11.74 25.97
C MET A 1 2.41 11.38 24.80
N LYS A 2 1.75 12.36 24.18
CA LYS A 2 0.99 12.14 22.93
C LYS A 2 2.01 12.21 21.79
N ASN A 3 2.38 11.05 21.25
CA ASN A 3 3.38 10.94 20.19
C ASN A 3 2.81 11.45 18.85
N PHE A 4 3.55 12.38 18.23
CA PHE A 4 3.16 13.33 17.19
C PHE A 4 2.72 12.77 15.82
N THR A 5 2.41 11.48 15.67
CA THR A 5 2.06 10.86 14.37
C THR A 5 1.03 9.72 14.43
N HIS A 6 0.38 9.49 15.58
CA HIS A 6 -0.58 8.38 15.71
C HIS A 6 -1.81 8.62 14.83
N GLY A 7 -2.00 7.79 13.80
CA GLY A 7 -3.15 7.84 12.90
C GLY A 7 -2.97 8.63 11.61
N LEU A 8 -1.75 9.11 11.30
CA LEU A 8 -1.46 9.69 9.99
C LEU A 8 -1.26 8.59 8.95
N SER A 9 -2.14 8.54 7.96
CA SER A 9 -2.02 7.61 6.85
C SER A 9 -0.88 8.01 5.92
N ALA A 10 -0.11 7.05 5.40
CA ALA A 10 1.02 7.29 4.51
C ALA A 10 0.91 6.50 3.20
N THR A 11 1.51 7.00 2.12
CA THR A 11 1.75 6.19 0.92
C THR A 11 3.09 5.45 1.04
N VAL A 12 3.13 4.22 0.54
CA VAL A 12 4.32 3.35 0.57
C VAL A 12 4.73 3.02 -0.86
N SER A 13 6.01 3.19 -1.18
CA SER A 13 6.56 2.86 -2.49
C SER A 13 6.59 1.34 -2.75
N VAL A 14 5.78 0.87 -3.69
CA VAL A 14 5.64 -0.54 -4.11
C VAL A 14 6.49 -0.86 -5.34
N GLY A 15 7.74 -0.39 -5.31
CA GLY A 15 8.74 -0.59 -6.36
C GLY A 15 9.18 -2.04 -6.57
N LYS A 16 10.28 -2.23 -7.31
CA LYS A 16 10.90 -3.55 -7.45
C LYS A 16 11.54 -3.95 -6.12
N GLY A 17 11.19 -5.11 -5.58
CA GLY A 17 11.79 -5.66 -4.36
C GLY A 17 11.25 -5.09 -3.04
N SER A 18 10.28 -4.17 -3.06
CA SER A 18 9.76 -3.60 -1.80
C SER A 18 8.70 -4.45 -1.10
N ILE A 19 8.06 -5.39 -1.80
CA ILE A 19 6.94 -6.20 -1.27
C ILE A 19 7.33 -7.01 -0.04
N ALA A 20 8.51 -7.65 -0.04
CA ALA A 20 8.99 -8.42 1.11
C ALA A 20 9.09 -7.54 2.38
N LYS A 21 9.62 -6.31 2.22
CA LYS A 21 9.71 -5.34 3.31
C LYS A 21 8.34 -4.85 3.76
N ILE A 22 7.41 -4.65 2.83
CA ILE A 22 6.02 -4.28 3.15
C ILE A 22 5.40 -5.33 4.06
N ILE A 23 5.49 -6.61 3.69
CA ILE A 23 4.93 -7.73 4.46
C ILE A 23 5.54 -7.80 5.86
N GLU A 24 6.87 -7.66 5.99
CA GLU A 24 7.54 -7.63 7.29
C GLU A 24 7.03 -6.50 8.21
N THR A 25 6.56 -5.40 7.63
CA THR A 25 6.10 -4.22 8.36
C THR A 25 4.59 -4.17 8.61
N ILE A 26 3.78 -4.95 7.88
CA ILE A 26 2.31 -4.97 8.04
C ILE A 26 1.91 -5.19 9.51
N PRO A 27 2.43 -6.21 10.23
CA PRO A 27 2.03 -6.46 11.62
C PRO A 27 2.45 -5.36 12.60
N LYS A 28 3.39 -4.49 12.21
CA LYS A 28 3.92 -3.39 13.02
C LYS A 28 3.21 -2.07 12.74
N SER A 29 2.30 -2.04 11.75
CA SER A 29 1.58 -0.84 11.33
C SER A 29 0.19 -0.77 11.94
N ASN A 30 -0.14 0.36 12.55
CA ASN A 30 -1.46 0.67 13.11
C ASN A 30 -2.17 1.81 12.36
N SER A 31 -1.75 2.12 11.14
CA SER A 31 -2.34 3.20 10.34
C SER A 31 -2.66 2.72 8.94
N TYR A 32 -3.70 3.31 8.34
CA TYR A 32 -3.99 3.10 6.94
C TYR A 32 -2.81 3.51 6.08
N TRP A 33 -2.63 2.83 4.97
CA TRP A 33 -1.58 3.14 4.04
C TRP A 33 -2.04 2.92 2.60
N GLY A 34 -1.44 3.69 1.70
CA GLY A 34 -1.66 3.61 0.28
C GLY A 34 -0.51 2.98 -0.47
N MET A 35 -0.79 2.41 -1.63
CA MET A 35 0.25 2.02 -2.56
C MET A 35 0.61 3.20 -3.45
N GLU A 36 1.89 3.56 -3.47
CA GLU A 36 2.48 4.47 -4.43
C GLU A 36 3.52 3.71 -5.23
N THR A 37 3.65 3.97 -6.51
CA THR A 37 4.81 3.51 -7.28
C THR A 37 5.31 4.70 -8.05
N ASP A 38 6.48 5.13 -7.66
CA ASP A 38 7.12 6.32 -8.13
C ASP A 38 7.76 6.03 -9.52
N PHE A 39 7.40 6.84 -10.52
CA PHE A 39 8.27 7.16 -11.66
C PHE A 39 8.83 8.59 -11.56
N LEU A 40 8.56 9.31 -10.47
CA LEU A 40 9.10 10.64 -10.19
C LEU A 40 10.63 10.63 -10.18
N ASP A 41 11.24 9.52 -9.78
CA ASP A 41 12.69 9.27 -9.79
C ASP A 41 13.23 8.77 -11.15
N ASP A 42 12.37 8.44 -12.14
CA ASP A 42 12.84 8.04 -13.47
C ASP A 42 13.02 9.29 -14.36
N PRO A 43 14.26 9.76 -14.59
CA PRO A 43 14.51 10.93 -15.42
C PRO A 43 14.03 10.76 -16.87
N LYS A 44 13.72 9.52 -17.31
CA LYS A 44 13.16 9.24 -18.64
C LYS A 44 11.64 9.42 -18.69
N ARG A 45 10.95 9.62 -17.56
CA ARG A 45 9.48 9.67 -17.46
C ARG A 45 8.99 10.79 -16.54
N PRO A 46 9.38 12.06 -16.80
CA PRO A 46 8.96 13.18 -15.95
C PRO A 46 7.43 13.31 -15.92
N GLY A 47 6.85 13.32 -14.71
CA GLY A 47 5.41 13.49 -14.49
C GLY A 47 4.54 12.25 -14.78
N ALA A 48 5.13 11.07 -14.99
CA ALA A 48 4.35 9.84 -15.20
C ALA A 48 3.68 9.37 -13.89
N VAL A 49 2.36 9.23 -13.94
CA VAL A 49 1.55 8.65 -12.86
C VAL A 49 1.20 7.20 -13.16
N LEU A 50 0.66 6.51 -12.17
CA LEU A 50 0.26 5.13 -12.32
C LEU A 50 -0.99 4.97 -13.16
N GLY A 51 -0.84 4.21 -14.25
CA GLY A 51 -1.98 3.67 -14.98
C GLY A 51 -2.66 2.52 -14.20
N PRO A 52 -3.97 2.29 -14.42
CA PRO A 52 -4.74 1.23 -13.75
C PRO A 52 -4.09 -0.16 -13.82
N LYS A 53 -3.40 -0.47 -14.92
CA LYS A 53 -2.69 -1.75 -15.12
C LYS A 53 -1.58 -1.98 -14.09
N THR A 54 -0.84 -0.94 -13.70
CA THR A 54 0.28 -1.07 -12.76
C THR A 54 -0.24 -1.33 -11.35
N ILE A 55 -1.34 -0.66 -10.97
CA ILE A 55 -2.02 -0.88 -9.68
C ILE A 55 -2.44 -2.35 -9.56
N ALA A 56 -3.23 -2.85 -10.52
CA ALA A 56 -3.69 -4.24 -10.52
C ALA A 56 -2.53 -5.25 -10.47
N LYS A 57 -1.44 -5.00 -11.22
CA LYS A 57 -0.25 -5.85 -11.19
C LYS A 57 0.40 -5.90 -9.81
N ARG A 58 0.56 -4.74 -9.14
CA ARG A 58 1.21 -4.67 -7.82
C ARG A 58 0.33 -5.27 -6.72
N THR A 59 -0.99 -5.04 -6.78
CA THR A 59 -1.96 -5.67 -5.88
C THR A 59 -1.88 -7.19 -5.97
N HIS A 60 -1.83 -7.74 -7.19
CA HIS A 60 -1.69 -9.19 -7.38
C HIS A 60 -0.36 -9.73 -6.82
N GLN A 61 0.75 -9.03 -7.04
CA GLN A 61 2.05 -9.42 -6.47
C GLN A 61 2.03 -9.42 -4.94
N LEU A 62 1.44 -8.38 -4.32
CA LEU A 62 1.30 -8.30 -2.86
C LEU A 62 0.44 -9.45 -2.32
N SER A 63 -0.71 -9.72 -2.94
CA SER A 63 -1.60 -10.81 -2.55
C SER A 63 -0.90 -12.17 -2.63
N LYS A 64 -0.19 -12.44 -3.72
CA LYS A 64 0.58 -13.67 -3.88
C LYS A 64 1.61 -13.84 -2.76
N GLU A 65 2.36 -12.80 -2.47
CA GLU A 65 3.43 -12.86 -1.47
C GLU A 65 2.85 -12.98 -0.04
N LEU A 66 1.69 -12.37 0.25
CA LEU A 66 0.98 -12.58 1.52
C LEU A 66 0.57 -14.05 1.71
N ILE A 67 0.04 -14.69 0.66
CA ILE A 67 -0.29 -16.13 0.68
C ILE A 67 0.96 -16.97 0.98
N GLU A 68 2.07 -16.68 0.29
CA GLU A 68 3.34 -17.40 0.49
C GLU A 68 3.92 -17.19 1.91
N ASN A 69 3.57 -16.10 2.58
CA ASN A 69 3.96 -15.79 3.96
C ASN A 69 2.93 -16.27 5.00
N GLY A 70 1.92 -17.04 4.61
CA GLY A 70 1.00 -17.73 5.52
C GLY A 70 -0.15 -16.88 6.05
N TYR A 71 -0.45 -15.73 5.42
CA TYR A 71 -1.65 -14.96 5.75
C TYR A 71 -2.90 -15.70 5.32
N SER A 72 -3.93 -15.67 6.17
CA SER A 72 -5.25 -16.20 5.87
C SER A 72 -5.98 -15.36 4.81
N GLU A 73 -6.99 -15.96 4.18
CA GLU A 73 -7.83 -15.26 3.20
C GLU A 73 -8.51 -14.02 3.80
N ASP A 74 -8.95 -14.10 5.06
CA ASP A 74 -9.57 -13.00 5.79
C ASP A 74 -8.57 -11.85 6.01
N GLU A 75 -7.35 -12.15 6.45
CA GLU A 75 -6.30 -11.14 6.64
C GLU A 75 -5.91 -10.47 5.32
N ILE A 76 -5.79 -11.24 4.24
CA ILE A 76 -5.49 -10.71 2.91
C ILE A 76 -6.63 -9.80 2.45
N SER A 77 -7.88 -10.25 2.61
CA SER A 77 -9.07 -9.48 2.25
C SER A 77 -9.13 -8.17 3.02
N GLU A 78 -8.85 -8.19 4.32
CA GLU A 78 -8.79 -6.99 5.16
C GLU A 78 -7.71 -6.02 4.69
N ILE A 79 -6.47 -6.50 4.47
CA ILE A 79 -5.35 -5.67 3.99
C ILE A 79 -5.70 -5.01 2.65
N LEU A 80 -6.21 -5.77 1.69
CA LEU A 80 -6.55 -5.26 0.36
C LEU A 80 -7.73 -4.28 0.41
N THR A 81 -8.74 -4.55 1.23
CA THR A 81 -9.87 -3.65 1.46
C THR A 81 -9.41 -2.34 2.10
N ASN A 82 -8.46 -2.41 3.03
CA ASN A 82 -7.89 -1.24 3.67
C ASN A 82 -7.16 -0.35 2.67
N ILE A 83 -6.35 -0.93 1.77
CA ILE A 83 -5.60 -0.19 0.74
C ILE A 83 -6.54 0.41 -0.33
N HIS A 84 -7.48 -0.38 -0.85
CA HIS A 84 -8.25 -0.03 -2.05
C HIS A 84 -9.58 0.66 -1.76
N PHE A 85 -10.10 0.56 -0.53
CA PHE A 85 -11.42 1.09 -0.20
C PHE A 85 -11.41 1.94 1.07
N ASN A 86 -11.04 1.40 2.23
CA ASN A 86 -11.19 2.13 3.50
C ASN A 86 -10.28 3.35 3.56
N TRP A 87 -9.01 3.23 3.16
CA TRP A 87 -8.10 4.37 3.13
C TRP A 87 -8.55 5.47 2.15
N PRO A 88 -8.83 5.20 0.86
CA PRO A 88 -9.40 6.21 -0.03
C PRO A 88 -10.68 6.85 0.52
N LYS A 89 -11.57 6.04 1.11
CA LYS A 89 -12.81 6.53 1.72
C LYS A 89 -12.53 7.56 2.82
N THR A 90 -11.49 7.35 3.65
CA THR A 90 -11.09 8.31 4.69
C THR A 90 -10.52 9.62 4.13
N LEU A 91 -10.01 9.63 2.90
CA LEU A 91 -9.49 10.84 2.28
C LEU A 91 -10.59 11.70 1.64
N PHE A 92 -11.59 11.04 1.02
CA PHE A 92 -12.59 11.73 0.20
C PHE A 92 -13.93 11.95 0.90
N LEU A 93 -14.22 11.27 2.02
CA LEU A 93 -15.47 11.42 2.77
C LEU A 93 -15.30 12.10 4.13
N SER A 94 -14.12 12.64 4.42
CA SER A 94 -13.85 13.42 5.64
C SER A 94 -13.94 14.94 5.42
N GLY A 95 -14.46 15.37 4.26
CA GLY A 95 -14.79 16.76 3.92
C GLY A 95 -16.26 17.07 4.12
#